data_AF-A0A2V1AUD4-F1
#
_entry.id   AF-A0A2V1AUD4-F1
#
_cell.length_a   1.000
_cell.length_b   1.000
_cell.length_c   1.000
_cell.angle_alpha   90.00
_cell.angle_beta   90.00
_cell.angle_gamma   90.00
#
_symmetry.space_group_name_H-M   'P 1'
#
loop_
_entity.id
_entity.type
_entity.pdbx_description
1 polymer ?
#
loop_
_entity_poly.entity_id
_entity_poly.type
_entity_poly.pdbx_seq_one_letter_code
_entity_poly.pdbx_strand_id
1 'polypeptide(L)'
;MFLPDNFRLRFVKSSFDGLLPGDFVEGIPIREVTSSIPRNMNSKNKFAVDKIVDLKSCDVFIDNSSKSDISVGDPPIWIEDDVLDPQFERVHCTKMINGAGQHRGVGRLLYIPKSLRRFVDYEIDYMDFCLLRITS
;
A
#
# COMPACT_ATOMS: atom_id res chain seq x y z
N MET A 1 10.41 -1.12 14.85
CA MET A 1 9.07 -0.53 15.04
C MET A 1 8.08 -1.64 14.74
N PHE A 2 7.45 -2.19 15.77
CA PHE A 2 6.39 -3.19 15.62
C PHE A 2 5.05 -2.47 15.62
N LEU A 3 4.04 -3.06 14.98
CA LEU A 3 2.66 -2.59 15.12
C LEU A 3 2.24 -2.73 16.59
N PRO A 4 1.27 -1.94 17.07
CA PRO A 4 0.68 -2.16 18.39
C PRO A 4 0.17 -3.60 18.51
N ASP A 5 0.20 -4.17 19.73
CA ASP A 5 -0.11 -5.58 19.97
C ASP A 5 -1.51 -6.01 19.49
N ASN A 6 -2.43 -5.06 19.37
CA ASN A 6 -3.79 -5.27 18.90
C ASN A 6 -3.98 -5.03 17.40
N PHE A 7 -2.90 -4.89 16.63
CA PHE A 7 -2.96 -4.67 15.18
C PHE A 7 -2.39 -5.88 14.43
N ARG A 8 -3.09 -6.29 13.36
CA ARG A 8 -2.61 -7.30 12.43
C ARG A 8 -2.60 -6.74 11.02
N LEU A 9 -1.42 -6.64 10.42
CA LEU A 9 -1.30 -6.31 9.00
C LEU A 9 -1.75 -7.52 8.16
N ARG A 10 -2.60 -7.25 7.18
CA ARG A 10 -3.13 -8.23 6.23
C ARG A 10 -3.19 -7.58 4.84
N PHE A 11 -3.35 -8.41 3.81
CA PHE A 11 -3.55 -7.97 2.44
C PHE A 11 -4.98 -8.28 2.00
N VAL A 12 -5.62 -7.36 1.30
CA VAL A 12 -6.88 -7.62 0.58
C VAL A 12 -6.58 -7.86 -0.89
N LYS A 13 -7.55 -8.39 -1.63
CA LYS A 13 -7.38 -8.61 -3.07
C LYS A 13 -7.11 -7.27 -3.77
N SER A 14 -6.12 -7.26 -4.66
CA SER A 14 -5.84 -6.15 -5.57
C SER A 14 -5.37 -6.68 -6.93
N SER A 15 -5.03 -5.75 -7.81
CA SER A 15 -4.35 -5.92 -9.10
C SER A 15 -3.00 -6.63 -8.97
N PHE A 16 -2.40 -6.66 -7.78
CA PHE A 16 -1.17 -7.41 -7.54
C PHE A 16 -1.42 -8.93 -7.62
N ASP A 17 -0.69 -9.59 -8.50
CA ASP A 17 -0.76 -11.03 -8.79
C ASP A 17 0.56 -11.77 -8.48
N GLY A 18 1.49 -11.09 -7.81
CA GLY A 18 2.71 -11.68 -7.30
C GLY A 18 2.51 -12.47 -6.00
N LEU A 19 3.59 -13.06 -5.50
CA LEU A 19 3.61 -13.70 -4.19
C LEU A 19 3.71 -12.62 -3.09
N LEU A 20 2.68 -12.55 -2.25
CA LEU A 20 2.68 -11.68 -1.08
C LEU A 20 3.48 -12.28 0.09
N PRO A 21 4.04 -11.44 0.98
CA PRO A 21 4.65 -11.90 2.22
C PRO A 21 3.67 -12.73 3.06
N GLY A 22 4.21 -13.75 3.73
CA GLY A 22 3.46 -14.52 4.72
C GLY A 22 3.60 -13.94 6.13
N ASP A 23 2.65 -14.30 6.98
CA ASP A 23 2.71 -14.00 8.40
C ASP A 23 3.90 -14.67 9.09
N PHE A 24 4.48 -13.96 10.05
CA PHE A 24 5.41 -14.54 10.99
C PHE A 24 4.71 -15.49 11.97
N VAL A 25 5.38 -16.60 12.30
CA VAL A 25 4.91 -17.52 13.35
C VAL A 25 5.05 -16.84 14.71
N GLU A 26 3.97 -16.88 15.49
CA GLU A 26 3.93 -16.30 16.83
C GLU A 26 4.32 -17.31 17.91
N GLY A 27 4.79 -16.82 19.06
CA GLY A 27 5.09 -17.66 20.22
C GLY A 27 6.42 -18.41 20.17
N ILE A 28 7.30 -18.10 19.20
CA ILE A 28 8.65 -18.71 19.09
C ILE A 28 9.74 -17.64 19.05
N PRO A 29 11.02 -17.98 19.36
CA PRO A 29 12.12 -17.03 19.35
C PRO A 29 12.34 -16.35 17.99
N ILE A 30 12.71 -15.07 17.97
CA ILE A 30 12.81 -14.27 16.73
C ILE A 30 13.71 -14.89 15.65
N ARG A 31 14.80 -15.56 16.06
CA ARG A 31 15.73 -16.25 15.15
C ARG A 31 15.04 -17.39 14.38
N GLU A 32 14.14 -18.09 15.05
CA GLU A 32 13.34 -19.16 14.45
C GLU A 32 12.23 -18.57 13.59
N VAL A 33 11.56 -17.50 14.07
CA VAL A 33 10.55 -16.76 13.30
C VAL A 33 11.08 -16.31 11.94
N THR A 34 12.24 -15.64 11.91
CA THR A 34 12.81 -15.09 10.66
C THR A 34 13.35 -16.16 9.72
N SER A 35 13.54 -17.39 10.21
CA SER A 35 14.01 -18.54 9.42
C SER A 35 12.87 -19.47 9.00
N SER A 36 11.67 -19.28 9.57
CA SER A 36 10.50 -20.06 9.23
C SER A 36 9.99 -19.70 7.82
N ILE A 37 9.61 -20.71 7.05
CA ILE A 37 9.01 -20.51 5.72
C ILE A 37 7.49 -20.56 5.89
N PRO A 38 6.76 -19.46 5.62
CA PRO A 38 5.30 -19.48 5.64
C PRO A 38 4.72 -20.49 4.64
N ARG A 39 3.47 -20.90 4.86
CA ARG A 39 2.77 -21.79 3.93
C ARG A 39 2.70 -21.17 2.53
N ASN A 40 2.69 -22.01 1.49
CA ASN A 40 2.45 -21.63 0.10
C ASN A 40 3.41 -20.59 -0.50
N MET A 41 4.60 -20.41 0.09
CA MET A 41 5.68 -19.69 -0.55
C MET A 41 6.17 -20.45 -1.78
N ASN A 42 6.51 -19.74 -2.86
CA ASN A 42 7.01 -20.35 -4.09
C ASN A 42 8.10 -19.50 -4.73
N SER A 43 9.07 -20.15 -5.39
CA SER A 43 10.21 -19.49 -6.04
C SER A 43 9.89 -18.90 -7.42
N LYS A 44 8.61 -18.80 -7.79
CA LYS A 44 8.15 -18.33 -9.11
C LYS A 44 7.35 -17.03 -9.03
N ASN A 45 7.30 -16.38 -7.86
CA ASN A 45 6.48 -15.20 -7.60
C ASN A 45 5.00 -15.37 -8.00
N LYS A 46 4.46 -16.59 -7.89
CA LYS A 46 3.07 -16.87 -8.23
C LYS A 46 2.16 -16.46 -7.08
N PHE A 47 1.04 -15.82 -7.40
CA PHE A 47 -0.02 -15.51 -6.46
C PHE A 47 -0.41 -16.70 -5.58
N ALA A 48 -0.63 -16.42 -4.30
CA ALA A 48 -1.11 -17.40 -3.31
C ALA A 48 -2.35 -16.82 -2.61
N VAL A 49 -3.51 -17.43 -2.86
CA VAL A 49 -4.81 -16.90 -2.39
C VAL A 49 -4.93 -16.88 -0.85
N ASP A 50 -4.20 -17.76 -0.15
CA ASP A 50 -4.17 -17.80 1.32
C ASP A 50 -3.50 -16.58 1.97
N LYS A 51 -2.92 -15.68 1.17
CA LYS A 51 -2.34 -14.42 1.65
C LYS A 51 -3.34 -13.28 1.75
N ILE A 52 -4.55 -13.48 1.19
CA ILE A 52 -5.59 -12.46 1.13
C ILE A 52 -6.63 -12.71 2.22
N VAL A 53 -7.13 -11.61 2.81
CA VAL A 53 -8.33 -11.58 3.65
C VAL A 53 -9.44 -10.78 2.97
N ASP A 54 -10.67 -10.97 3.41
CA ASP A 54 -11.80 -10.14 2.98
C ASP A 54 -11.65 -8.72 3.54
N LEU A 55 -11.93 -7.70 2.74
CA LEU A 55 -11.86 -6.29 3.15
C LEU A 55 -12.73 -5.99 4.39
N LYS A 56 -13.87 -6.67 4.53
CA LYS A 56 -14.79 -6.51 5.66
C LYS A 56 -14.20 -7.01 6.98
N SER A 57 -13.10 -7.76 6.94
CA SER A 57 -12.39 -8.20 8.15
C SER A 57 -11.41 -7.15 8.69
N CYS A 58 -11.23 -6.03 8.01
CA CYS A 58 -10.29 -4.98 8.38
C CYS A 58 -10.98 -3.82 9.09
N ASP A 59 -10.43 -3.36 10.22
CA ASP A 59 -10.92 -2.16 10.93
C ASP A 59 -10.47 -0.86 10.24
N VAL A 60 -9.29 -0.90 9.64
CA VAL A 60 -8.65 0.20 8.93
C VAL A 60 -7.95 -0.33 7.69
N PHE A 61 -7.82 0.53 6.69
CA PHE A 61 -7.21 0.23 5.41
C PHE A 61 -6.11 1.23 5.08
N ILE A 62 -5.08 0.81 4.37
CA ILE A 62 -4.02 1.71 3.91
C ILE A 62 -3.97 1.65 2.40
N ASP A 63 -4.15 2.80 1.75
CA ASP A 63 -4.10 2.90 0.30
C ASP A 63 -3.55 4.23 -0.17
N ASN A 64 -3.22 4.30 -1.46
CA ASN A 64 -2.89 5.51 -2.17
C ASN A 64 -4.14 6.09 -2.86
N SER A 65 -4.19 7.39 -3.11
CA SER A 65 -5.36 8.09 -3.62
C SER A 65 -5.60 8.00 -5.13
N SER A 66 -4.98 7.03 -5.80
CA SER A 66 -5.31 6.72 -7.20
C SER A 66 -6.65 6.01 -7.31
N LYS A 67 -7.38 6.28 -8.38
CA LYS A 67 -8.61 5.57 -8.74
C LYS A 67 -8.43 4.04 -8.69
N SER A 68 -9.36 3.35 -8.03
CA SER A 68 -9.36 1.89 -7.94
C SER A 68 -9.69 1.24 -9.29
N ASP A 69 -8.92 0.23 -9.70
CA ASP A 69 -9.21 -0.56 -10.91
C ASP A 69 -9.96 -1.86 -10.56
N ILE A 70 -11.29 -1.73 -10.52
CA ILE A 70 -12.20 -2.84 -10.19
C ILE A 70 -12.10 -3.97 -11.23
N SER A 71 -11.68 -3.67 -12.47
CA SER A 71 -11.60 -4.67 -13.55
C SER A 71 -10.52 -5.72 -13.31
N VAL A 72 -9.50 -5.39 -12.51
CA VAL A 72 -8.40 -6.27 -12.10
C VAL A 72 -8.52 -6.73 -10.64
N GLY A 73 -9.63 -6.39 -9.98
CA GLY A 73 -9.98 -6.88 -8.65
C GLY A 73 -9.56 -5.99 -7.48
N ASP A 74 -9.25 -4.71 -7.72
CA ASP A 74 -9.09 -3.74 -6.62
C ASP A 74 -10.44 -3.49 -5.91
N PRO A 75 -10.43 -3.28 -4.59
CA PRO A 75 -11.63 -2.86 -3.87
C PRO A 75 -12.04 -1.45 -4.33
N PRO A 76 -13.34 -1.14 -4.42
CA PRO A 76 -13.83 0.16 -4.90
C PRO A 76 -13.71 1.24 -3.81
N ILE A 77 -12.48 1.62 -3.46
CA ILE A 77 -12.18 2.57 -2.38
C ILE A 77 -12.15 4.01 -2.92
N TRP A 78 -11.44 4.21 -4.04
CA TRP A 78 -11.27 5.49 -4.69
C TRP A 78 -12.06 5.51 -6.00
N ILE A 79 -13.16 6.26 -6.02
CA ILE A 79 -14.08 6.36 -7.16
C ILE A 79 -13.39 7.09 -8.33
N GLU A 80 -12.63 8.13 -8.00
CA GLU A 80 -11.74 8.88 -8.89
C GLU A 80 -10.48 9.26 -8.11
N ASP A 81 -9.47 9.80 -8.79
CA ASP A 81 -8.26 10.29 -8.13
C ASP A 81 -8.62 11.31 -7.02
N ASP A 82 -8.15 11.06 -5.80
CA ASP A 82 -8.48 11.81 -4.59
C ASP A 82 -9.98 11.84 -4.19
N VAL A 83 -10.86 11.09 -4.85
CA VAL A 83 -12.30 11.01 -4.51
C VAL A 83 -12.62 9.66 -3.88
N LEU A 84 -12.92 9.69 -2.57
CA LEU A 84 -13.15 8.49 -1.75
C LEU A 84 -14.62 8.06 -1.78
N ASP A 85 -14.89 6.75 -1.78
CA ASP A 85 -16.23 6.21 -1.62
C ASP A 85 -16.81 6.56 -0.24
N PRO A 86 -18.11 6.94 -0.13
CA PRO A 86 -18.72 7.37 1.13
C PRO A 86 -18.65 6.37 2.30
N GLN A 87 -18.43 5.08 2.02
CA GLN A 87 -18.24 4.06 3.06
C GLN A 87 -16.86 4.11 3.74
N PHE A 88 -15.96 4.98 3.29
CA PHE A 88 -14.64 5.17 3.86
C PHE A 88 -14.45 6.60 4.36
N GLU A 89 -13.62 6.74 5.39
CA GLU A 89 -13.22 8.01 5.97
C GLU A 89 -11.69 8.13 6.01
N ARG A 90 -11.14 9.29 5.64
CA ARG A 90 -9.70 9.57 5.77
C ARG A 90 -9.35 9.84 7.23
N VAL A 91 -8.58 8.94 7.84
CA VAL A 91 -8.07 9.12 9.22
C VAL A 91 -6.80 9.96 9.22
N HIS A 92 -5.85 9.62 8.34
CA HIS A 92 -4.58 10.35 8.21
C HIS A 92 -4.00 10.11 6.82
N CYS A 93 -3.46 11.15 6.19
CA CYS A 93 -2.80 11.02 4.89
C CYS A 93 -1.44 11.71 4.91
N THR A 94 -0.47 11.12 4.21
CA THR A 94 0.82 11.72 3.89
C THR A 94 1.01 11.80 2.39
N LYS A 95 1.93 12.65 1.93
CA LYS A 95 2.24 12.76 0.50
C LYS A 95 3.24 11.68 0.08
N MET A 96 2.93 10.99 -1.01
CA MET A 96 3.79 10.04 -1.69
C MET A 96 3.94 10.45 -3.16
N ILE A 97 5.06 10.11 -3.79
CA ILE A 97 5.27 10.40 -5.22
C ILE A 97 4.23 9.62 -6.03
N ASN A 98 3.52 10.31 -6.93
CA ASN A 98 2.56 9.66 -7.82
C ASN A 98 3.29 9.05 -9.01
N GLY A 99 3.46 7.73 -9.04
CA GLY A 99 4.17 7.04 -10.13
C GLY A 99 3.53 7.18 -11.52
N ALA A 100 2.22 7.46 -11.58
CA ALA A 100 1.50 7.74 -12.82
C ALA A 100 1.47 9.25 -13.17
N GLY A 101 2.07 10.09 -12.32
CA GLY A 101 2.05 11.55 -12.47
C GLY A 101 2.93 12.08 -13.61
N GLN A 102 2.67 13.31 -14.00
CA GLN A 102 3.39 14.05 -15.03
C GLN A 102 4.67 14.69 -14.48
N HIS A 103 5.64 13.87 -14.06
CA HIS A 103 6.95 14.36 -13.63
C HIS A 103 7.71 15.04 -14.79
N ARG A 104 8.52 16.08 -14.51
CA ARG A 104 9.35 16.78 -15.52
C ARG A 104 10.78 17.07 -15.04
N GLY A 105 11.64 17.38 -16.01
CA GLY A 105 13.02 17.79 -15.79
C GLY A 105 13.87 16.76 -15.05
N VAL A 106 14.74 17.23 -14.15
CA VAL A 106 15.61 16.36 -13.33
C VAL A 106 14.83 15.63 -12.23
N GLY A 107 13.57 16.00 -11.98
CA GLY A 107 12.72 15.36 -10.98
C GLY A 107 12.48 13.88 -11.23
N ARG A 108 12.46 13.45 -12.50
CA ARG A 108 12.35 12.02 -12.89
C ARG A 108 13.55 11.17 -12.49
N LEU A 109 14.71 11.80 -12.29
CA LEU A 109 15.99 11.11 -12.18
C LEU A 109 16.54 11.16 -10.75
N LEU A 110 16.44 12.32 -10.10
CA LEU A 110 17.12 12.59 -8.84
C LEU A 110 16.22 13.33 -7.86
N TYR A 111 16.37 13.02 -6.58
CA TYR A 111 15.84 13.87 -5.52
C TYR A 111 16.65 15.16 -5.42
N ILE A 112 15.97 16.31 -5.51
CA ILE A 112 16.60 17.62 -5.34
C ILE A 112 16.14 18.23 -4.00
N PRO A 113 17.08 18.59 -3.09
CA PRO A 113 16.77 19.31 -1.87
C PRO A 113 15.98 20.60 -2.13
N LYS A 114 15.01 20.92 -1.27
CA LYS A 114 14.08 22.04 -1.48
C LYS A 114 14.77 23.38 -1.80
N SER A 115 15.91 23.67 -1.16
CA SER A 115 16.69 24.90 -1.37
C SER A 115 17.29 25.03 -2.78
N LEU A 116 17.51 23.91 -3.49
CA LEU A 116 18.15 23.87 -4.80
C LEU A 116 17.14 23.81 -5.96
N ARG A 117 15.87 23.49 -5.68
CA ARG A 117 14.82 23.31 -6.71
C ARG A 117 14.58 24.56 -7.57
N ARG A 118 14.83 25.76 -7.06
CA ARG A 118 14.67 27.01 -7.83
C ARG A 118 15.70 27.20 -8.95
N PHE A 119 16.78 26.42 -8.95
CA PHE A 119 17.88 26.55 -9.92
C PHE A 119 17.85 25.48 -11.01
N VAL A 120 16.90 24.54 -10.94
CA VAL A 120 16.79 23.41 -11.87
C VAL A 120 15.33 23.17 -12.20
N ASP A 121 15.05 22.67 -13.39
CA ASP A 121 13.71 22.23 -13.75
C ASP A 121 13.35 20.95 -12.95
N TYR A 122 12.50 21.10 -11.93
CA TYR A 122 12.11 20.04 -11.00
C TYR A 122 10.61 20.08 -10.73
N GLU A 123 9.88 19.12 -11.30
CA GLU A 123 8.45 18.94 -11.08
C GLU A 123 8.16 17.46 -10.78
N ILE A 124 7.50 17.22 -9.64
CA ILE A 124 7.09 15.90 -9.17
C ILE A 124 5.66 15.98 -8.68
N ASP A 125 4.78 15.26 -9.33
CA ASP A 125 3.42 15.01 -8.87
C ASP A 125 3.42 14.09 -7.65
N TYR A 126 2.51 14.39 -6.72
CA TYR A 126 2.30 13.63 -5.51
C TYR A 126 0.85 13.16 -5.44
N MET A 127 0.65 12.01 -4.83
CA MET A 127 -0.66 11.49 -4.42
C MET A 127 -0.69 11.38 -2.89
N ASP A 128 -1.88 11.19 -2.33
CA ASP A 128 -2.03 10.89 -0.92
C ASP A 128 -1.83 9.40 -0.67
N PHE A 129 -1.16 9.07 0.43
CA PHE A 129 -1.09 7.74 1.01
C PHE A 129 -1.78 7.79 2.36
N CYS A 130 -2.95 7.18 2.44
CA CYS A 130 -3.93 7.38 3.50
C CYS A 130 -4.15 6.11 4.33
N LEU A 131 -4.25 6.32 5.63
CA LEU A 131 -4.98 5.44 6.54
C LEU A 131 -6.46 5.80 6.45
N LEU A 132 -7.29 4.82 6.12
CA LEU A 132 -8.73 4.92 5.93
C LEU A 132 -9.44 4.08 6.99
N ARG A 133 -10.62 4.54 7.42
CA ARG A 133 -11.53 3.79 8.29
C ARG A 133 -12.77 3.41 7.48
N ILE A 134 -13.25 2.19 7.64
CA ILE A 134 -14.52 1.74 7.08
C ILE A 134 -15.64 2.22 8.01
N THR A 135 -16.66 2.90 7.48
CA THR A 135 -17.75 3.52 8.26
C THR A 135 -19.06 2.74 8.22
N SER A 136 -19.12 1.64 7.45
CA SER A 136 -20.30 0.77 7.28
C SER A 136 -20.25 -0.51 8.11
#